data_AF-A0A926VZU3-F1
#
_entry.id   AF-A0A926VZU3-F1
#
_cell.length_a   1.000
_cell.length_b   1.000
_cell.length_c   1.000
_cell.angle_alpha   90.00
_cell.angle_beta   90.00
_cell.angle_gamma   90.00
#
_symmetry.space_group_name_H-M   'P 1'
#
loop_
_entity.id
_entity.type
_entity.pdbx_description
1 polymer ?
#
loop_
_entity_poly.entity_id
_entity_poly.type
_entity_poly.pdbx_seq_one_letter_code
_entity_poly.pdbx_strand_id
1 'polypeptide(L)'
;MANGCYSKEEVADFLHLFRRIRDNIHQLQQDLSISGISQRNIAIRDHLFAFSVAEDQLILLECDRITLQNAVPSVIKYFVSLVQKLPGYNLFLCQGEDQKISTSITTIKNATQRAVRADIYATSHDWQQTGANCWEGKRTYKVDPDEIHLCLHLDWDENEFIFFDAHHPDPKRCPWLDTAE
;
A
#
# COMPACT_ATOMS: atom_id res chain seq x y z
N MET A 1 -24.43 29.52 -2.06
CA MET A 1 -23.01 29.19 -2.30
C MET A 1 -22.20 29.89 -1.22
N ALA A 2 -21.79 29.18 -0.17
CA ALA A 2 -21.01 29.76 0.92
C ALA A 2 -19.53 29.75 0.52
N ASN A 3 -18.96 30.93 0.27
CA ASN A 3 -17.53 31.10 0.10
C ASN A 3 -16.85 30.85 1.45
N GLY A 4 -16.40 29.62 1.67
CA GLY A 4 -15.70 29.16 2.87
C GLY A 4 -14.28 29.71 2.95
N CYS A 5 -14.14 31.03 3.12
CA CYS A 5 -12.88 31.65 3.48
C CYS A 5 -12.85 31.76 5.00
N TYR A 6 -12.41 30.70 5.69
CA TYR A 6 -12.15 30.76 7.13
C TYR A 6 -11.17 31.90 7.41
N SER A 7 -11.45 32.70 8.43
CA SER A 7 -10.51 33.74 8.84
C SER A 7 -9.20 33.09 9.35
N LYS A 8 -8.08 33.81 9.28
CA LYS A 8 -6.81 33.30 9.82
C LYS A 8 -6.91 32.94 11.31
N GLU A 9 -7.77 33.63 12.05
CA GLU A 9 -8.05 33.39 13.45
C GLU A 9 -8.86 32.10 13.64
N GLU A 10 -9.90 31.86 12.82
CA GLU A 10 -10.67 30.61 12.85
C GLU A 10 -9.81 29.38 12.52
N VAL A 11 -8.89 29.52 11.56
CA VAL A 11 -7.92 28.45 11.22
C VAL A 11 -6.95 28.23 12.39
N ALA A 12 -6.45 29.29 13.03
CA ALA A 12 -5.53 29.18 14.16
C ALA A 12 -6.20 28.53 15.38
N ASP A 13 -7.43 28.93 15.69
CA ASP A 13 -8.23 28.37 16.79
C ASP A 13 -8.57 26.90 16.56
N PHE A 14 -8.96 26.54 15.32
CA PHE A 14 -9.16 25.16 14.94
C PHE A 14 -7.87 24.33 15.10
N LEU A 15 -6.75 24.83 14.59
CA LEU A 15 -5.46 24.13 14.73
C LEU A 15 -5.04 23.97 16.19
N HIS A 16 -5.30 24.96 17.03
CA HIS A 16 -5.02 24.88 18.46
C HIS A 16 -5.89 23.80 19.14
N LEU A 17 -7.20 23.81 18.88
CA LEU A 17 -8.13 22.81 19.42
C LEU A 17 -7.78 21.40 18.92
N PHE A 18 -7.49 21.26 17.63
CA PHE A 18 -7.09 19.99 17.02
C PHE A 18 -5.83 19.43 17.67
N ARG A 19 -4.78 20.25 17.83
CA ARG A 19 -3.54 19.84 18.52
C ARG A 19 -3.83 19.39 19.94
N ARG A 20 -4.67 20.12 20.69
CA ARG A 20 -5.02 19.76 22.06
C ARG A 20 -5.80 18.45 22.14
N ILE A 21 -6.75 18.21 21.23
CA ILE A 21 -7.48 16.94 21.14
C ILE A 21 -6.53 15.80 20.81
N ARG A 22 -5.67 15.97 19.80
CA ARG A 22 -4.65 15.00 19.40
C ARG A 22 -3.73 14.66 20.58
N ASP A 23 -3.18 15.66 21.26
CA ASP A 23 -2.24 15.44 22.37
C ASP A 23 -2.92 14.74 23.57
N ASN A 24 -4.19 15.03 23.84
CA ASN A 24 -4.97 14.32 24.86
C ASN A 24 -5.23 12.85 24.47
N ILE A 25 -5.53 12.58 23.20
CA ILE A 25 -5.72 11.21 22.69
C ILE A 25 -4.40 10.43 22.79
N HIS A 26 -3.29 11.07 22.41
CA HIS A 26 -1.95 10.50 22.56
C HIS A 26 -1.68 10.06 24.01
N GLN A 27 -1.92 10.96 24.97
CA GLN A 27 -1.70 10.68 26.38
C GLN A 27 -2.59 9.54 26.87
N LEU A 28 -3.88 9.54 26.50
CA LEU A 28 -4.81 8.46 26.86
C LEU A 28 -4.39 7.11 26.27
N GLN A 29 -3.94 7.07 25.02
CA GLN A 29 -3.45 5.84 24.39
C GLN A 29 -2.20 5.31 25.08
N GLN A 30 -1.28 6.19 25.49
CA GLN A 30 -0.09 5.81 26.25
C GLN A 30 -0.45 5.29 27.64
N ASP A 31 -1.26 6.04 28.39
CA ASP A 31 -1.64 5.70 29.77
C ASP A 31 -2.40 4.37 29.85
N LEU A 32 -3.23 4.10 28.84
CA LEU A 32 -4.04 2.88 28.75
C LEU A 32 -3.38 1.77 27.92
N SER A 33 -2.19 2.01 27.36
CA SER A 33 -1.49 1.09 26.46
C SER A 33 -2.37 0.58 25.31
N ILE A 34 -3.19 1.47 24.73
CA ILE A 34 -4.09 1.14 23.62
C ILE A 34 -3.29 1.17 22.31
N SER A 35 -2.98 -0.02 21.80
CA SER A 35 -2.33 -0.19 20.49
C SER A 35 -3.31 0.02 19.34
N GLY A 36 -2.81 0.60 18.25
CA GLY A 36 -3.52 0.74 16.97
C GLY A 36 -3.31 -0.33 15.96
N ILE A 37 -2.53 -1.33 16.34
CA ILE A 37 -2.12 -2.34 15.41
C ILE A 37 -3.18 -3.42 15.38
N SER A 38 -3.74 -3.64 14.20
CA SER A 38 -4.58 -4.79 13.93
C SER A 38 -3.77 -5.85 13.17
N GLN A 39 -4.31 -7.07 13.15
CA GLN A 39 -3.80 -8.13 12.27
C GLN A 39 -4.71 -8.20 11.04
N ARG A 40 -4.14 -7.90 9.87
CA ARG A 40 -4.82 -8.07 8.59
C ARG A 40 -4.45 -9.40 7.97
N ASN A 41 -5.47 -10.12 7.53
CA ASN A 41 -5.32 -11.35 6.76
C ASN A 41 -5.50 -11.05 5.27
N ILE A 42 -4.61 -11.57 4.44
CA ILE A 42 -4.71 -11.53 2.99
C ILE A 42 -4.48 -12.93 2.42
N ALA A 43 -5.27 -13.30 1.41
CA ALA A 43 -5.09 -14.55 0.68
C ALA A 43 -4.81 -14.26 -0.79
N ILE A 44 -3.61 -14.58 -1.25
CA ILE A 44 -3.18 -14.46 -2.64
C ILE A 44 -2.64 -15.82 -3.08
N ARG A 45 -3.09 -16.35 -4.24
CA ARG A 45 -2.69 -17.67 -4.77
C ARG A 45 -2.87 -18.81 -3.77
N ASP A 46 -3.99 -18.78 -3.05
CA ASP A 46 -4.36 -19.72 -1.96
C ASP A 46 -3.37 -19.76 -0.78
N HIS A 47 -2.48 -18.78 -0.67
CA HIS A 47 -1.61 -18.60 0.49
C HIS A 47 -2.17 -17.53 1.40
N LEU A 48 -2.64 -17.93 2.57
CA LEU A 48 -3.05 -17.02 3.63
C LEU A 48 -1.82 -16.44 4.32
N PHE A 49 -1.82 -15.13 4.50
CA PHE A 49 -0.77 -14.40 5.20
C PHE A 49 -1.39 -13.36 6.14
N ALA A 50 -0.90 -13.33 7.37
CA ALA A 50 -1.30 -12.38 8.39
C ALA A 50 -0.16 -11.39 8.62
N PHE A 51 -0.48 -10.09 8.69
CA PHE A 51 0.50 -9.05 8.99
C PHE A 51 -0.11 -7.91 9.78
N SER A 52 0.74 -7.25 10.55
CA SER A 52 0.39 -6.07 11.33
C SER A 52 0.12 -4.88 10.41
N VAL A 53 -1.00 -4.20 10.61
CA VAL A 53 -1.34 -2.93 9.92
C VAL A 53 -1.78 -1.89 10.93
N ALA A 54 -1.60 -0.62 10.58
CA ALA A 54 -2.21 0.48 11.31
C ALA A 54 -3.67 0.63 10.86
N GLU A 55 -4.62 0.51 11.78
CA GLU A 55 -6.03 0.77 11.49
C GLU A 55 -6.48 2.08 12.15
N ASP A 56 -7.00 3.01 11.33
CA ASP A 56 -7.83 4.15 11.72
C ASP A 56 -7.39 4.93 12.97
N GLN A 57 -6.08 5.00 13.23
CA GLN A 57 -5.53 5.76 14.33
C GLN A 57 -5.21 7.19 13.93
N LEU A 58 -5.55 8.12 14.83
CA LEU A 58 -5.11 9.51 14.72
C LEU A 58 -3.60 9.66 14.95
N ILE A 59 -2.96 8.74 15.70
CA ILE A 59 -1.54 8.77 16.06
C ILE A 59 -1.01 7.35 16.30
N LEU A 60 0.19 7.04 15.80
CA LEU A 60 0.93 5.81 16.08
C LEU A 60 1.81 5.95 17.32
N LEU A 61 1.69 5.02 18.27
CA LEU A 61 2.60 4.92 19.41
C LEU A 61 3.98 4.36 18.98
N GLU A 62 5.01 4.58 19.79
CA GLU A 62 6.35 4.07 19.50
C GLU A 62 6.40 2.53 19.48
N CYS A 63 5.65 1.86 20.36
CA CYS A 63 5.50 0.40 20.33
C CYS A 63 4.82 -0.11 19.05
N ASP A 64 3.86 0.65 18.52
CA ASP A 64 3.15 0.35 17.28
C ASP A 64 4.10 0.47 16.07
N ARG A 65 4.90 1.54 16.05
CA ARG A 65 5.96 1.76 15.05
C ARG A 65 6.96 0.61 15.01
N ILE A 66 7.47 0.19 16.18
CA ILE A 66 8.38 -0.96 16.27
C ILE A 66 7.71 -2.23 15.74
N THR A 67 6.43 -2.44 16.06
CA THR A 67 5.67 -3.62 15.60
C THR A 67 5.52 -3.64 14.09
N LEU A 68 5.17 -2.50 13.47
CA LEU A 68 5.03 -2.36 12.02
C LEU A 68 6.38 -2.54 11.31
N GLN A 69 7.44 -1.92 11.82
CA GLN A 69 8.77 -2.02 11.26
C GLN A 69 9.30 -3.47 11.30
N ASN A 70 9.05 -4.19 12.39
CA ASN A 70 9.41 -5.60 12.52
C ASN A 70 8.60 -6.51 11.59
N ALA A 71 7.42 -6.10 11.14
CA ALA A 71 6.60 -6.86 10.20
C ALA A 71 7.12 -6.75 8.75
N VAL A 72 7.80 -5.65 8.38
CA VAL A 72 8.28 -5.37 7.02
C VAL A 72 8.99 -6.56 6.35
N PRO A 73 9.97 -7.24 6.98
CA PRO A 73 10.68 -8.35 6.33
C PRO A 73 9.75 -9.52 5.98
N SER A 74 8.72 -9.77 6.79
CA SER A 74 7.77 -10.86 6.57
C SER A 74 6.83 -10.58 5.39
N VAL A 75 6.34 -9.33 5.27
CA VAL A 75 5.51 -8.88 4.14
C VAL A 75 6.29 -9.01 2.83
N ILE A 76 7.55 -8.57 2.82
CA ILE A 76 8.40 -8.63 1.63
C ILE A 76 8.74 -10.07 1.27
N LYS A 77 9.05 -10.93 2.26
CA LYS A 77 9.27 -12.36 2.02
C LYS A 77 8.03 -13.01 1.40
N TYR A 78 6.84 -12.67 1.87
CA TYR A 78 5.58 -13.14 1.32
C TYR A 78 5.39 -12.67 -0.12
N PHE A 79 5.54 -11.36 -0.40
CA PHE A 79 5.49 -10.81 -1.75
C PHE A 79 6.46 -11.52 -2.71
N VAL A 80 7.72 -11.64 -2.33
CA VAL A 80 8.75 -12.32 -3.14
C VAL A 80 8.37 -13.78 -3.42
N SER A 81 7.80 -14.48 -2.44
CA SER A 81 7.33 -15.86 -2.65
C SER A 81 6.20 -15.96 -3.67
N LEU A 82 5.29 -14.98 -3.69
CA LEU A 82 4.15 -14.95 -4.62
C LEU A 82 4.61 -14.71 -6.06
N VAL A 83 5.52 -13.76 -6.27
CA VAL A 83 5.97 -13.34 -7.61
C VAL A 83 6.91 -14.36 -8.25
N GLN A 84 7.61 -15.16 -7.45
CA GLN A 84 8.50 -16.23 -7.93
C GLN A 84 7.78 -17.55 -8.22
N LYS A 85 6.60 -17.79 -7.62
CA LYS A 85 5.79 -18.98 -7.87
C LYS A 85 5.30 -18.98 -9.32
N LEU A 86 5.25 -20.14 -9.99
CA LEU A 86 4.83 -20.23 -11.39
C LEU A 86 3.29 -20.09 -11.56
N PRO A 87 2.81 -19.36 -12.59
CA PRO A 87 3.57 -18.49 -13.49
C PRO A 87 4.20 -17.32 -12.74
N GLY A 88 5.48 -17.06 -13.03
CA GLY A 88 6.26 -16.00 -12.40
C GLY A 88 5.81 -14.62 -12.92
N TYR A 89 5.69 -13.66 -12.03
CA TYR A 89 5.20 -12.32 -12.35
C TYR A 89 6.32 -11.44 -12.88
N ASN A 90 5.98 -10.53 -13.79
CA ASN A 90 6.87 -9.48 -14.26
C ASN A 90 6.92 -8.35 -13.23
N LEU A 91 8.13 -7.99 -12.77
CA LEU A 91 8.31 -7.02 -11.69
C LEU A 91 8.63 -5.62 -12.22
N PHE A 92 7.98 -4.62 -11.64
CA PHE A 92 8.14 -3.21 -11.98
C PHE A 92 8.31 -2.35 -10.71
N LEU A 93 9.14 -1.32 -10.82
CA LEU A 93 9.20 -0.19 -9.90
C LEU A 93 8.38 0.94 -10.51
N CYS A 94 7.44 1.49 -9.76
CA CYS A 94 6.58 2.58 -10.23
C CYS A 94 7.19 3.93 -9.84
N GLN A 95 7.35 4.82 -10.81
CA GLN A 95 7.85 6.18 -10.64
C GLN A 95 6.78 7.16 -11.16
N GLY A 96 6.15 7.92 -10.26
CA GLY A 96 5.01 8.76 -10.65
C GLY A 96 3.79 7.95 -11.11
N GLU A 97 2.82 8.62 -11.74
CA GLU A 97 1.51 8.02 -12.03
C GLU A 97 1.56 6.95 -13.13
N ASP A 98 2.45 7.08 -14.13
CA ASP A 98 2.39 6.22 -15.33
C ASP A 98 3.70 5.47 -15.65
N GLN A 99 4.82 5.77 -14.98
CA GLN A 99 6.11 5.18 -15.36
C GLN A 99 6.38 3.89 -14.57
N LYS A 100 6.44 2.76 -15.28
CA LYS A 100 6.83 1.46 -14.73
C LYS A 100 8.18 1.03 -15.28
N ILE A 101 9.17 0.85 -14.41
CA ILE A 101 10.53 0.42 -14.77
C ILE A 101 10.70 -1.04 -14.37
N SER A 102 11.03 -1.90 -15.33
CA SER A 102 11.35 -3.30 -15.06
C SER A 102 12.42 -3.42 -13.96
N THR A 103 12.16 -4.24 -12.94
CA THR A 103 13.00 -4.33 -11.75
C THR A 103 13.29 -5.77 -11.33
N SER A 104 14.05 -5.94 -10.25
CA SER A 104 14.47 -7.23 -9.73
C SER A 104 14.12 -7.41 -8.27
N ILE A 105 14.10 -8.67 -7.83
CA ILE A 105 13.94 -9.04 -6.41
C ILE A 105 15.05 -8.44 -5.55
N THR A 106 16.26 -8.30 -6.10
CA THR A 106 17.39 -7.66 -5.41
C THR A 106 17.07 -6.20 -5.09
N THR A 107 16.44 -5.47 -6.02
CA THR A 107 16.01 -4.08 -5.80
C THR A 107 15.01 -3.99 -4.66
N ILE A 108 14.01 -4.88 -4.62
CA ILE A 108 12.99 -4.94 -3.56
C ILE A 108 13.63 -5.22 -2.19
N LYS A 109 14.56 -6.18 -2.13
CA LYS A 109 15.30 -6.51 -0.90
C LYS A 109 16.17 -5.36 -0.41
N ASN A 110 16.77 -4.58 -1.30
CA ASN A 110 17.55 -3.40 -0.93
C ASN A 110 16.65 -2.28 -0.37
N ALA A 111 15.47 -2.08 -0.97
CA ALA A 111 14.49 -1.11 -0.49
C ALA A 111 13.97 -1.43 0.93
N THR A 112 13.98 -2.71 1.31
CA THR A 112 13.57 -3.18 2.65
C THR A 112 14.31 -2.48 3.79
N GLN A 113 15.60 -2.18 3.61
CA GLN A 113 16.45 -1.64 4.68
C GLN A 113 16.04 -0.23 5.12
N ARG A 114 15.28 0.47 4.27
CA ARG A 114 14.83 1.85 4.51
C ARG A 114 13.35 1.93 4.88
N ALA A 115 12.60 0.85 4.73
CA ALA A 115 11.17 0.85 4.94
C ALA A 115 10.83 0.77 6.43
N VAL A 116 9.90 1.63 6.86
CA VAL A 116 9.34 1.62 8.23
C VAL A 116 8.02 0.86 8.29
N ARG A 117 7.31 0.75 7.16
CA ARG A 117 6.05 0.00 7.03
C ARG A 117 5.95 -0.58 5.62
N ALA A 118 5.29 -1.72 5.49
CA ALA A 118 5.03 -2.37 4.21
C ALA A 118 3.57 -2.81 4.11
N ASP A 119 2.94 -2.48 2.99
CA ASP A 119 1.59 -2.90 2.65
C ASP A 119 1.61 -3.75 1.39
N ILE A 120 0.73 -4.75 1.37
CA ILE A 120 0.55 -5.65 0.23
C ILE A 120 -0.93 -5.82 -0.09
N TYR A 121 -1.25 -5.78 -1.37
CA TYR A 121 -2.58 -6.11 -1.88
C TYR A 121 -2.49 -6.67 -3.29
N ALA A 122 -3.59 -7.24 -3.77
CA ALA A 122 -3.67 -7.76 -5.13
C ALA A 122 -4.96 -7.28 -5.78
N THR A 123 -4.91 -7.12 -7.10
CA THR A 123 -6.08 -6.73 -7.88
C THR A 123 -6.29 -7.69 -9.04
N SER A 124 -7.54 -7.83 -9.44
CA SER A 124 -7.96 -8.69 -10.54
C SER A 124 -9.20 -8.12 -11.17
N HIS A 125 -9.22 -8.11 -12.49
CA HIS A 125 -10.27 -7.50 -13.27
C HIS A 125 -10.62 -8.39 -14.46
N ASP A 126 -11.91 -8.49 -14.75
CA ASP A 126 -12.40 -8.98 -16.02
C ASP A 126 -12.44 -7.79 -16.97
N TRP A 127 -11.38 -7.64 -17.76
CA TRP A 127 -11.23 -6.55 -18.73
C TRP A 127 -12.12 -6.78 -19.95
N GLN A 128 -12.85 -5.75 -20.32
CA GLN A 128 -13.63 -5.69 -21.55
C GLN A 128 -13.23 -4.46 -22.33
N GLN A 129 -12.98 -4.64 -23.62
CA GLN A 129 -12.78 -3.52 -24.52
C GLN A 129 -14.13 -2.84 -24.75
N THR A 130 -14.21 -1.56 -24.45
CA THR A 130 -15.39 -0.74 -24.74
C THR A 130 -15.23 -0.05 -26.10
N GLY A 131 -16.30 0.59 -26.59
CA GLY A 131 -16.18 1.46 -27.76
C GLY A 131 -15.17 2.59 -27.49
N ALA A 132 -14.43 3.00 -28.52
CA ALA A 132 -13.36 4.01 -28.47
C ALA A 132 -11.97 3.54 -27.96
N ASN A 133 -11.63 2.24 -28.09
CA ASN A 133 -10.31 1.69 -27.69
C ASN A 133 -9.98 1.88 -26.21
N CYS A 134 -11.00 1.99 -25.36
CA CYS A 134 -10.84 2.03 -23.92
C CYS A 134 -11.02 0.63 -23.33
N TRP A 135 -10.34 0.35 -22.22
CA TRP A 135 -10.53 -0.85 -21.44
C TRP A 135 -11.30 -0.51 -20.17
N GLU A 136 -12.37 -1.26 -19.90
CA GLU A 136 -13.10 -1.19 -18.63
C GLU A 136 -12.92 -2.51 -17.89
N GLY A 137 -12.53 -2.42 -16.62
CA GLY A 137 -12.24 -3.59 -15.79
C GLY A 137 -13.25 -3.72 -14.67
N LYS A 138 -14.02 -4.82 -14.66
CA LYS A 138 -14.84 -5.16 -13.49
C LYS A 138 -14.01 -5.97 -12.52
N ARG A 139 -13.91 -5.54 -11.26
CA ARG A 139 -13.23 -6.31 -10.21
C ARG A 139 -13.79 -7.72 -10.11
N THR A 140 -12.89 -8.70 -10.08
CA THR A 140 -13.22 -10.12 -10.04
C THR A 140 -12.21 -10.85 -9.16
N TYR A 141 -12.51 -12.10 -8.79
CA TYR A 141 -11.55 -12.95 -8.08
C TYR A 141 -10.86 -13.89 -9.07
N LYS A 142 -9.53 -13.94 -9.00
CA LYS A 142 -8.69 -14.91 -9.73
C LYS A 142 -7.71 -15.53 -8.74
N VAL A 143 -7.47 -16.84 -8.85
CA VAL A 143 -6.47 -17.55 -8.02
C VAL A 143 -5.10 -16.92 -8.21
N ASP A 144 -4.70 -16.76 -9.48
CA ASP A 144 -3.56 -15.93 -9.88
C ASP A 144 -4.08 -14.52 -10.19
N PRO A 145 -3.83 -13.52 -9.35
CA PRO A 145 -4.30 -12.17 -9.62
C PRO A 145 -3.63 -11.54 -10.84
N ASP A 146 -4.26 -10.52 -11.43
CA ASP A 146 -3.63 -9.81 -12.55
C ASP A 146 -2.44 -8.97 -12.07
N GLU A 147 -2.56 -8.36 -10.90
CA GLU A 147 -1.52 -7.53 -10.29
C GLU A 147 -1.37 -7.83 -8.79
N ILE A 148 -0.13 -7.82 -8.31
CA ILE A 148 0.21 -7.85 -6.89
C ILE A 148 1.06 -6.62 -6.61
N HIS A 149 0.66 -5.84 -5.62
CA HIS A 149 1.25 -4.56 -5.29
C HIS A 149 1.96 -4.64 -3.93
N LEU A 150 3.16 -4.07 -3.86
CA LEU A 150 3.91 -3.88 -2.64
C LEU A 150 4.23 -2.39 -2.48
N CYS A 151 3.71 -1.78 -1.42
CA CYS A 151 4.04 -0.41 -1.03
C CYS A 151 4.97 -0.43 0.17
N LEU A 152 6.11 0.25 0.08
CA LEU A 152 7.05 0.43 1.17
C LEU A 152 7.06 1.90 1.58
N HIS A 153 6.63 2.19 2.79
CA HIS A 153 6.69 3.54 3.37
C HIS A 153 8.08 3.75 3.99
N LEU A 154 8.72 4.86 3.66
CA LEU A 154 10.07 5.22 4.12
C LEU A 154 10.03 6.15 5.34
N ASP A 155 8.90 6.82 5.56
CA ASP A 155 8.61 7.59 6.75
C ASP A 155 7.24 7.21 7.35
N TRP A 156 6.99 7.67 8.58
CA TRP A 156 5.72 7.42 9.28
C TRP A 156 4.61 8.40 8.89
N ASP A 157 4.97 9.48 8.20
CA ASP A 157 4.04 10.53 7.76
C ASP A 157 3.44 10.23 6.37
N GLU A 158 3.81 9.09 5.78
CA GLU A 158 3.38 8.57 4.48
C GLU A 158 3.73 9.48 3.30
N ASN A 159 4.73 10.36 3.46
CA ASN A 159 5.14 11.29 2.40
C ASN A 159 6.15 10.66 1.44
N GLU A 160 7.00 9.77 1.95
CA GLU A 160 7.97 9.03 1.15
C GLU A 160 7.60 7.55 1.06
N PHE A 161 7.37 7.06 -0.16
CA PHE A 161 7.07 5.66 -0.42
C PHE A 161 7.73 5.14 -1.70
N ILE A 162 7.93 3.83 -1.75
CA ILE A 162 8.39 3.09 -2.93
C ILE A 162 7.29 2.09 -3.29
N PHE A 163 6.84 2.13 -4.54
CA PHE A 163 5.78 1.27 -5.02
C PHE A 163 6.31 0.26 -6.04
N PHE A 164 6.00 -1.01 -5.82
CA PHE A 164 6.34 -2.12 -6.70
C PHE A 164 5.09 -2.82 -7.19
N ASP A 165 5.05 -3.05 -8.49
CA ASP A 165 4.02 -3.83 -9.15
C ASP A 165 4.59 -5.14 -9.66
N ALA A 166 3.84 -6.21 -9.45
CA ALA A 166 4.06 -7.48 -10.09
C ALA A 166 2.86 -7.77 -10.98
N HIS A 167 3.07 -7.92 -12.29
CA HIS A 167 2.00 -8.21 -13.24
C HIS A 167 2.04 -9.66 -13.71
N HIS A 168 0.87 -10.24 -13.90
CA HIS A 168 0.74 -11.57 -14.47
C HIS A 168 1.39 -11.60 -15.87
N PRO A 169 2.14 -12.65 -16.24
CA PRO A 169 2.85 -12.70 -17.52
C PRO A 169 1.96 -12.92 -18.75
N ASP A 170 0.64 -13.00 -18.58
CA ASP A 170 -0.30 -13.18 -19.69
C ASP A 170 -0.71 -11.79 -20.21
N PRO A 171 -0.31 -11.41 -21.43
CA PRO A 171 -0.59 -10.07 -21.96
C PRO A 171 -2.10 -9.79 -22.07
N LYS A 172 -2.93 -10.84 -22.20
CA LYS A 172 -4.40 -10.69 -22.25
C LYS A 172 -5.00 -10.23 -20.92
N ARG A 173 -4.27 -10.38 -19.82
CA ARG A 173 -4.71 -9.98 -18.47
C ARG A 173 -4.36 -8.54 -18.13
N CYS A 174 -3.37 -7.98 -18.81
CA CYS A 174 -2.94 -6.59 -18.68
C CYS A 174 -2.85 -5.93 -20.07
N PRO A 175 -3.98 -5.82 -20.81
CA PRO A 175 -3.98 -5.43 -22.22
C PRO A 175 -3.49 -4.00 -22.51
N TRP A 176 -3.34 -3.14 -21.51
CA TRP A 176 -2.71 -1.82 -21.65
C TRP A 176 -1.18 -1.87 -21.63
N LEU A 177 -0.58 -3.01 -21.26
CA LEU A 177 0.87 -3.22 -21.33
C LEU A 177 1.35 -3.71 -22.69
N ASP A 178 0.43 -4.00 -23.62
CA ASP A 178 0.76 -4.10 -25.04
C ASP A 178 1.11 -2.68 -25.55
N THR A 179 2.28 -2.19 -25.14
CA THR A 179 3.01 -1.22 -25.95
C THR A 179 3.34 -1.95 -27.24
N ALA A 180 2.63 -1.58 -28.30
CA ALA A 180 2.85 -2.00 -29.66
C ALA A 180 4.35 -2.16 -29.98
N GLU A 181 4.68 -3.28 -30.65
CA GLU A 181 5.91 -3.41 -31.45
C GLU A 181 6.07 -2.25 -32.45
#